data_AF-A0A2N3DUL4-F1
#
_entry.id   AF-A0A2N3DUL4-F1
#
_cell.length_a   1.000
_cell.length_b   1.000
_cell.length_c   1.000
_cell.angle_alpha   90.00
_cell.angle_beta   90.00
_cell.angle_gamma   90.00
#
_symmetry.space_group_name_H-M   'P 1'
#
loop_
_entity.id
_entity.type
_entity.pdbx_description
1 polymer ?
#
loop_
_entity_poly.entity_id
_entity_poly.type
_entity_poly.pdbx_seq_one_letter_code
_entity_poly.pdbx_strand_id
1 'polypeptide(L)' 'MTIEVDARGMRCPWPALRLARAMREAADVLLIADDPQAGREVAALAGEHGWRIEGGEDASGEGRWRVRRG' A
#
# COMPACT_ATOMS: atom_id res chain seq x y z
N MET A 1 10.52 -2.55 -12.35
CA MET A 1 10.69 -3.70 -11.43
C MET A 1 9.82 -3.42 -10.21
N THR A 2 8.93 -4.34 -9.87
CA THR A 2 7.97 -4.17 -8.77
C THR A 2 8.59 -4.67 -7.48
N ILE A 3 8.50 -3.90 -6.39
CA ILE A 3 8.92 -4.34 -5.05
C ILE A 3 7.69 -4.76 -4.25
N GLU A 4 7.75 -5.92 -3.58
CA GLU A 4 6.70 -6.36 -2.68
C GLU A 4 7.00 -5.92 -1.24
N VAL A 5 5.97 -5.42 -0.55
CA VAL A 5 6.00 -5.02 0.84
C VAL A 5 4.91 -5.79 1.58
N ASP A 6 5.31 -6.78 2.36
CA ASP A 6 4.43 -7.45 3.30
C ASP A 6 4.36 -6.62 4.61
N ALA A 7 3.14 -6.24 4.97
CA ALA A 7 2.79 -5.52 6.19
C ALA A 7 1.62 -6.22 6.94
N ARG A 8 1.35 -7.49 6.68
CA ARG A 8 0.36 -8.28 7.43
C ARG A 8 0.75 -8.40 8.90
N GLY A 9 -0.25 -8.50 9.77
CA GLY A 9 -0.09 -8.48 11.22
C GLY A 9 0.30 -7.12 11.79
N MET A 10 0.46 -6.10 10.95
CA MET A 10 0.69 -4.72 11.38
C MET A 10 -0.64 -3.96 11.46
N ARG A 11 -0.64 -2.89 12.23
CA ARG A 11 -1.77 -1.96 12.35
C ARG A 11 -1.33 -0.56 11.96
N CYS A 12 -2.30 0.29 11.64
CA CYS A 12 -2.15 1.71 11.43
C CYS A 12 -1.18 2.31 12.48
N PRO A 13 -0.13 3.05 12.04
CA PRO A 13 0.11 3.57 10.69
C PRO A 13 1.12 2.76 9.85
N TRP A 14 1.52 1.55 10.29
CA TRP A 14 2.68 0.85 9.74
C TRP A 14 2.59 0.48 8.25
N PRO A 15 1.45 0.00 7.70
CA PRO A 15 1.35 -0.33 6.28
C PRO A 15 1.66 0.88 5.38
N ALA A 16 1.09 2.05 5.70
CA ALA A 16 1.32 3.29 4.97
C ALA A 16 2.78 3.75 5.05
N LEU A 17 3.40 3.68 6.24
CA LEU A 17 4.81 4.08 6.41
C LEU A 17 5.77 3.17 5.63
N ARG A 18 5.52 1.87 5.60
CA ARG A 18 6.33 0.91 4.83
C ARG A 18 6.15 1.11 3.33
N LEU A 19 4.92 1.34 2.87
CA LEU A 19 4.63 1.70 1.48
C LEU A 19 5.36 2.98 1.09
N ALA A 20 5.24 4.05 1.89
CA ALA A 20 5.89 5.33 1.64
C ALA A 20 7.42 5.18 1.54
N ARG A 21 8.01 4.34 2.39
CA ARG A 21 9.45 4.01 2.32
C ARG A 21 9.80 3.32 1.00
N ALA A 22 9.07 2.28 0.62
CA ALA A 22 9.34 1.55 -0.61
C ALA A 22 9.17 2.44 -1.86
N MET A 23 8.17 3.32 -1.87
CA MET A 23 7.91 4.25 -2.99
C MET A 23 9.01 5.33 -3.18
N ARG A 24 9.87 5.56 -2.17
CA ARG A 24 11.08 6.38 -2.34
C ARG A 24 12.18 5.67 -3.12
N GLU A 25 12.22 4.35 -3.05
CA GLU A 25 13.25 3.50 -3.66
C GLU A 25 12.78 2.89 -5.00
N ALA A 26 11.47 2.71 -5.19
CA ALA A 26 10.86 2.14 -6.39
C ALA A 26 9.65 2.94 -6.88
N ALA A 27 9.42 2.90 -8.19
CA ALA A 27 8.26 3.52 -8.83
C ALA A 27 7.02 2.60 -8.87
N ASP A 28 7.16 1.33 -8.48
CA ASP A 28 6.10 0.31 -8.55
C ASP A 28 6.24 -0.61 -7.34
N VAL A 29 5.25 -0.58 -6.45
CA VAL A 29 5.23 -1.32 -5.18
C VAL A 29 3.93 -2.09 -5.03
N LEU A 30 4.00 -3.36 -4.64
CA LEU A 30 2.85 -4.14 -4.21
C LEU A 30 2.82 -4.18 -2.68
N LEU A 31 1.83 -3.55 -2.05
CA LEU A 31 1.59 -3.65 -0.61
C LEU A 31 0.58 -4.76 -0.32
N ILE A 32 0.92 -5.61 0.66
CA ILE A 32 0.01 -6.61 1.23
C ILE A 32 -0.21 -6.27 2.70
N ALA A 33 -1.47 -6.09 3.13
CA ALA A 33 -1.81 -5.85 4.53
C ALA A 33 -3.18 -6.43 4.90
N ASP A 34 -3.39 -6.73 6.17
CA ASP A 34 -4.63 -7.28 6.75
C ASP A 34 -5.26 -6.34 7.79
N ASP A 35 -4.82 -5.08 7.82
CA ASP A 35 -5.43 -4.04 8.63
C ASP A 35 -6.65 -3.48 7.88
N PRO A 36 -7.86 -3.49 8.46
CA PRO A 36 -9.06 -2.92 7.85
C PRO A 36 -8.93 -1.42 7.52
N GLN A 37 -7.97 -0.72 8.14
CA GLN A 37 -7.71 0.69 7.86
C GLN A 37 -6.76 0.91 6.67
N ALA A 38 -6.04 -0.13 6.21
CA ALA A 38 -4.97 0.01 5.24
C ALA A 38 -5.47 0.58 3.91
N GLY A 39 -6.63 0.16 3.40
CA GLY A 39 -7.18 0.69 2.16
C GLY A 39 -7.38 2.20 2.17
N ARG A 40 -7.89 2.74 3.29
CA ARG A 40 -8.07 4.19 3.48
C ARG A 40 -6.72 4.92 3.54
N GLU A 41 -5.75 4.37 4.27
CA GLU A 41 -4.43 5.00 4.40
C GLU A 41 -3.65 5.00 3.09
N VAL A 42 -3.69 3.89 2.34
CA VAL A 42 -3.06 3.79 1.02
C VAL A 42 -3.66 4.80 0.06
N ALA A 43 -5.00 4.92 0.04
CA ALA A 43 -5.70 5.90 -0.79
C ALA A 43 -5.32 7.35 -0.43
N ALA A 44 -5.26 7.67 0.86
CA ALA A 44 -4.86 9.00 1.32
C ALA A 44 -3.41 9.32 0.91
N LEU A 45 -2.47 8.41 1.19
CA LEU A 45 -1.05 8.58 0.86
C LEU A 45 -0.83 8.74 -0.65
N ALA A 46 -1.52 7.94 -1.47
CA ALA A 46 -1.42 8.07 -2.92
C ALA A 46 -2.03 9.38 -3.41
N GLY A 47 -3.14 9.84 -2.83
CA GLY A 47 -3.75 11.13 -3.14
C GLY A 47 -2.82 12.31 -2.85
N GLU A 48 -2.14 12.29 -1.71
CA GLU A 48 -1.17 13.33 -1.31
C GLU A 48 0.04 13.42 -2.25
N HIS A 49 0.46 12.28 -2.80
CA HIS A 49 1.64 12.21 -3.67
C HIS A 49 1.34 12.08 -5.17
N GLY A 50 0.06 12.06 -5.56
CA GLY A 50 -0.36 11.85 -6.95
C GLY A 50 0.00 10.47 -7.51
N TRP A 51 0.08 9.44 -6.67
CA TRP A 51 0.33 8.06 -7.10
C TRP A 51 -0.93 7.38 -7.61
N ARG A 52 -0.75 6.41 -8.50
CA ARG A 52 -1.84 5.54 -8.97
C ARG A 52 -1.92 4.30 -8.12
N ILE A 53 -3.13 3.87 -7.79
CA ILE A 53 -3.38 2.63 -7.04
C ILE A 53 -4.22 1.71 -7.92
N GLU A 54 -3.90 0.42 -7.87
CA GLU A 54 -4.69 -0.69 -8.40
C GLU A 54 -4.86 -1.75 -7.31
N GLY A 55 -5.95 -2.51 -7.35
CA GLY A 55 -6.25 -3.53 -6.35
C GLY A 55 -7.16 -3.03 -5.22
N GLY A 56 -7.21 -3.79 -4.14
CA GLY A 56 -8.18 -3.60 -3.06
C GLY A 56 -8.13 -4.73 -2.03
N GLU A 57 -9.05 -4.67 -1.07
CA GLU A 57 -9.34 -5.78 -0.15
C GLU A 57 -10.25 -6.81 -0.80
N ASP A 58 -9.93 -8.08 -0.56
CA ASP A 58 -10.81 -9.19 -0.91
C ASP A 58 -11.79 -9.52 0.23
N ALA A 59 -12.69 -10.49 0.00
CA ALA A 59 -13.68 -10.93 0.98
C ALA A 59 -13.06 -11.56 2.24
N SER A 60 -11.77 -11.89 2.23
CA SER A 60 -11.03 -12.48 3.36
C SER A 60 -10.44 -11.40 4.28
N GLY A 61 -10.52 -10.12 3.90
CA GLY A 61 -9.89 -9.02 4.62
C GLY A 61 -8.39 -8.89 4.37
N GLU A 62 -7.83 -9.62 3.38
CA GLU A 62 -6.46 -9.40 2.92
C GLU A 62 -6.48 -8.36 1.80
N GLY A 63 -5.81 -7.24 2.03
CA GLY A 63 -5.67 -6.14 1.10
C GLY A 63 -4.39 -6.26 0.28
N ARG A 64 -4.54 -6.12 -1.05
CA ARG A 64 -3.43 -6.09 -2.00
C ARG A 64 -3.55 -4.85 -2.88
N TRP A 65 -2.64 -3.90 -2.68
CA TRP A 65 -2.62 -2.64 -3.43
C TRP A 65 -1.31 -2.50 -4.20
N ARG A 66 -1.41 -2.43 -5.52
CA ARG A 66 -0.28 -2.03 -6.37
C ARG A 66 -0.28 -0.53 -6.51
N VAL A 67 0.79 0.11 -6.08
CA VAL A 67 0.95 1.57 -6.07
C VAL A 67 2.07 1.95 -7.02
N ARG A 68 1.80 2.91 -7.90
CA ARG A 68 2.74 3.36 -8.94
C ARG A 68 2.93 4.86 -8.94
N ARG A 69 4.18 5.31 -9.00
CA ARG A 69 4.55 6.70 -9.22
C ARG A 69 4.85 6.89 -10.70
N GLY A 70 4.23 7.90 -11.31
CA GLY A 70 4.43 8.27 -12.71
C GLY A 70 5.84 8.76 -12.99
#